data_AF-F1YFH9-F1
#
_entry.id   AF-F1YFH9-F1
#
_cell.length_a   1.000
_cell.length_b   1.000
_cell.length_c   1.000
_cell.angle_alpha   90.00
_cell.angle_beta   90.00
_cell.angle_gamma   90.00
#
_symmetry.space_group_name_H-M   'P 1'
#
loop_
_entity.id
_entity.type
_entity.pdbx_description
1 polymer ?
#
loop_
_entity_poly.entity_id
_entity_poly.type
_entity_poly.pdbx_seq_one_letter_code
_entity_poly.pdbx_strand_id
1 'polypeptide(L)'
;MRSVRIAVLAVLMTAILALTSGVIAWSPASAAPADCTTLQSDIQAYNGDANSLASRISAHNARQGSVNTRDVGAVNAYNAEADQLDGERSALKARAGVLRSRAAQCGSGDQVRDVPSMEKPGQPNPQRPQNQQNPRPSTPAVPQTPKLDVEKRNAPMHEKVQDAAYRQKYYRAQDSNGVMYRRNAGARDANGEPIPRIYEDRSNPGTFKLASNRPVEPAQYKSVERPTPVSPRDTQSVASALKKRRDANADVKRFQADEARETANGGKISNTTADKLRDAYARQTRHGEELGEAAGRQSIARDFPSSKYDVRELTNPNARGGQGTFDQVYSVKPKAGGPERIVINEAKGPSAGLGQRRGWDSKDYQQGTRGYLELVLQDLLKTNFPLATRIGMALNNGTLDYRMVQAVLTKTGEWGGFTVKVFQY
;
A
#
# COMPACT_ATOMS: atom_id res chain seq x y z
N MET A 1 -28.33 -48.57 -58.69
CA MET A 1 -28.29 -48.32 -60.15
C MET A 1 -27.69 -46.94 -60.40
N ARG A 2 -26.69 -46.90 -61.31
CA ARG A 2 -26.07 -45.76 -62.01
C ARG A 2 -25.39 -44.64 -61.20
N SER A 3 -24.08 -44.84 -61.07
CA SER A 3 -22.99 -43.86 -60.95
C SER A 3 -22.87 -42.94 -62.17
N VAL A 4 -22.35 -41.71 -61.98
CA VAL A 4 -21.37 -41.05 -62.87
C VAL A 4 -20.37 -40.26 -62.02
N ARG A 5 -19.10 -40.39 -62.38
CA ARG A 5 -17.87 -39.86 -61.77
C ARG A 5 -17.33 -38.70 -62.63
N ILE A 6 -16.62 -37.75 -62.03
CA ILE A 6 -15.48 -37.00 -62.63
C ILE A 6 -14.51 -36.77 -61.45
N ALA A 7 -13.43 -37.53 -61.26
CA ALA A 7 -12.15 -37.64 -61.97
C ALA A 7 -11.19 -36.45 -61.72
N VAL A 8 -10.21 -36.64 -60.81
CA VAL A 8 -8.74 -36.79 -61.05
C VAL A 8 -8.01 -35.43 -61.10
N LEU A 9 -7.09 -35.10 -60.18
CA LEU A 9 -5.67 -35.44 -60.34
C LEU A 9 -4.92 -35.56 -59.00
N ALA A 10 -4.07 -36.58 -58.91
CA ALA A 10 -3.10 -36.85 -57.87
C ALA A 10 -1.69 -36.45 -58.34
N VAL A 11 -0.82 -35.98 -57.44
CA VAL A 11 0.62 -36.30 -57.46
C VAL A 11 1.10 -36.45 -56.02
N LEU A 12 1.75 -37.59 -55.80
CA LEU A 12 2.39 -38.11 -54.59
C LEU A 12 3.92 -37.83 -54.69
N MET A 13 4.59 -37.57 -53.56
CA MET A 13 6.02 -37.87 -53.22
C MET A 13 6.34 -37.07 -51.94
N THR A 14 6.29 -37.63 -50.73
CA THR A 14 7.24 -38.55 -50.05
C THR A 14 8.66 -37.99 -49.84
N ALA A 15 8.90 -37.60 -48.57
CA ALA A 15 10.12 -37.65 -47.76
C ALA A 15 11.33 -36.75 -48.08
N ILE A 16 11.78 -36.01 -47.07
CA ILE A 16 13.08 -36.21 -46.37
C ILE A 16 13.11 -35.35 -45.09
N LEU A 17 13.45 -35.99 -43.97
CA LEU A 17 13.89 -35.34 -42.73
C LEU A 17 15.19 -34.57 -42.99
N ALA A 18 15.25 -33.31 -42.58
CA ALA A 18 16.50 -32.66 -42.22
C ALA A 18 16.27 -31.80 -40.97
N LEU A 19 16.75 -32.33 -39.84
CA LEU A 19 17.04 -31.60 -38.63
C LEU A 19 18.08 -30.51 -38.94
N THR A 20 17.68 -29.25 -38.93
CA THR A 20 18.59 -28.16 -38.61
C THR A 20 18.09 -27.48 -37.35
N SER A 21 18.89 -27.62 -36.31
CA SER A 21 18.87 -26.84 -35.08
C SER A 21 19.08 -25.35 -35.42
N GLY A 22 17.99 -24.68 -35.77
CA GLY A 22 17.92 -23.22 -35.79
C GLY A 22 17.71 -22.74 -34.36
N VAL A 23 18.77 -22.24 -33.73
CA VAL A 23 18.65 -21.35 -32.59
C VAL A 23 17.91 -20.12 -33.11
N ILE A 24 16.59 -20.05 -32.91
CA ILE A 24 15.85 -18.81 -33.09
C ILE A 24 16.35 -17.92 -31.95
N ALA A 25 17.36 -17.09 -32.25
CA ALA A 25 17.68 -15.95 -31.43
C ALA A 25 16.38 -15.13 -31.32
N TRP A 26 15.71 -15.24 -30.19
CA TRP A 26 14.68 -14.31 -29.80
C TRP A 26 15.38 -12.97 -29.62
N SER A 27 15.45 -12.19 -30.69
CA SER A 27 15.70 -10.76 -30.59
C SER A 27 14.65 -10.24 -29.59
N PRO A 28 15.06 -9.60 -28.48
CA PRO A 28 14.11 -9.00 -27.57
C PRO A 28 13.24 -8.07 -28.42
N ALA A 29 11.92 -8.28 -28.39
CA ALA A 29 10.99 -7.42 -29.08
C ALA A 29 11.36 -5.98 -28.73
N SER A 30 11.86 -5.25 -29.73
CA SER A 30 12.31 -3.87 -29.59
C SER A 30 11.21 -3.13 -28.86
N ALA A 31 11.51 -2.64 -27.64
CA ALA A 31 10.58 -1.86 -26.88
C ALA A 31 10.04 -0.79 -27.82
N ALA A 32 8.71 -0.74 -27.97
CA ALA A 32 8.08 0.22 -28.87
C ALA A 32 8.72 1.60 -28.63
N PRO A 33 9.13 2.31 -29.69
CA PRO A 33 9.83 3.59 -29.56
C PRO A 33 9.04 4.46 -28.60
N ALA A 34 9.72 5.00 -27.58
CA ALA A 34 9.08 5.85 -26.60
C ALA A 34 8.35 6.96 -27.36
N ASP A 35 7.02 7.07 -27.17
CA ASP A 35 6.28 8.17 -27.74
C ASP A 35 6.80 9.46 -27.10
N CYS A 36 7.56 10.24 -27.85
CA CYS A 36 8.15 11.49 -27.37
C CYS A 36 7.22 12.70 -27.61
N THR A 37 6.12 12.52 -28.35
CA THR A 37 5.24 13.63 -28.78
C THR A 37 4.53 14.31 -27.60
N THR A 38 4.24 13.54 -26.55
CA THR A 38 3.56 14.02 -25.33
C THR A 38 4.50 14.27 -24.15
N LEU A 39 5.81 14.09 -24.33
CA LEU A 39 6.77 14.25 -23.24
C LEU A 39 6.75 15.67 -22.67
N GLN A 40 6.74 16.68 -23.53
CA GLN A 40 6.77 18.08 -23.08
C GLN A 40 5.51 18.48 -22.31
N SER A 41 4.33 18.04 -22.76
CA SER A 41 3.07 18.31 -22.06
C SER A 41 2.97 17.55 -20.74
N ASP A 42 3.49 16.32 -20.67
CA ASP A 42 3.55 15.55 -19.42
C ASP A 42 4.54 16.17 -18.40
N ILE A 43 5.66 16.75 -18.86
CA ILE A 43 6.62 17.51 -18.03
C ILE A 43 5.97 18.80 -17.51
N GLN A 44 5.27 19.55 -18.36
CA GLN A 44 4.54 20.75 -17.95
C GLN A 44 3.45 20.43 -16.93
N ALA A 45 2.69 19.36 -17.13
CA ALA A 45 1.68 18.90 -16.17
C ALA A 45 2.31 18.51 -14.83
N TYR A 46 3.42 17.76 -14.86
CA TYR A 46 4.17 17.40 -13.65
C TYR A 46 4.68 18.64 -12.90
N ASN A 47 5.22 19.64 -13.61
CA ASN A 47 5.68 20.88 -12.99
C ASN A 47 4.52 21.67 -12.35
N GLY A 48 3.33 21.68 -13.00
CA GLY A 48 2.11 22.25 -12.43
C GLY A 48 1.70 21.55 -11.13
N ASP A 49 1.70 20.21 -11.13
CA ASP A 49 1.37 19.41 -9.94
C ASP A 49 2.39 19.63 -8.80
N ALA A 50 3.68 19.70 -9.13
CA ALA A 50 4.74 19.94 -8.16
C ALA A 50 4.64 21.33 -7.51
N ASN A 51 4.35 22.37 -8.29
CA ASN A 51 4.13 23.72 -7.78
C ASN A 51 2.86 23.80 -6.92
N SER A 52 1.79 23.13 -7.33
CA SER A 52 0.54 23.03 -6.56
C SER A 52 0.78 22.35 -5.20
N LEU A 53 1.52 21.24 -5.17
CA LEU A 53 1.89 20.56 -3.94
C LEU A 53 2.79 21.43 -3.06
N ALA A 54 3.77 22.13 -3.63
CA ALA A 54 4.63 23.07 -2.90
C ALA A 54 3.82 24.14 -2.16
N SER A 55 2.86 24.76 -2.87
CA SER A 55 1.98 25.77 -2.29
C SER A 55 1.11 25.21 -1.17
N ARG A 56 0.62 23.97 -1.29
CA ARG A 56 -0.17 23.30 -0.25
C ARG A 56 0.66 22.96 0.98
N ILE A 57 1.90 22.47 0.80
CA ILE A 57 2.82 22.23 1.90
C ILE A 57 3.18 23.54 2.61
N SER A 58 3.44 24.60 1.86
CA SER A 58 3.70 25.93 2.42
C SER A 58 2.50 26.46 3.22
N ALA A 59 1.28 26.37 2.66
CA ALA A 59 0.05 26.78 3.34
C ALA A 59 -0.25 25.92 4.59
N HIS A 60 0.08 24.64 4.54
CA HIS A 60 0.02 23.75 5.69
C HIS A 60 1.01 24.20 6.78
N ASN A 61 2.28 24.40 6.43
CA ASN A 61 3.33 24.83 7.36
C ASN A 61 3.04 26.22 7.97
N ALA A 62 2.48 27.14 7.19
CA ALA A 62 2.09 28.46 7.68
C ALA A 62 1.00 28.38 8.77
N ARG A 63 0.18 27.32 8.77
CA ARG A 63 -0.83 27.08 9.81
C ARG A 63 -0.27 26.47 11.09
N GLN A 64 0.99 26.02 11.10
CA GLN A 64 1.60 25.39 12.29
C GLN A 64 1.42 26.25 13.54
N GLY A 65 1.68 27.55 13.46
CA GLY A 65 1.56 28.47 14.60
C GLY A 65 0.12 28.75 15.08
N SER A 66 -0.89 28.46 14.26
CA SER A 66 -2.31 28.72 14.55
C SER A 66 -3.12 27.48 14.92
N VAL A 67 -2.52 26.28 14.85
CA VAL A 67 -3.16 25.06 15.34
C VAL A 67 -3.37 25.15 16.84
N ASN A 68 -4.59 24.92 17.30
CA ASN A 68 -4.86 24.77 18.72
C ASN A 68 -4.23 23.46 19.23
N THR A 69 -3.01 23.55 19.74
CA THR A 69 -2.25 22.38 20.14
C THR A 69 -2.72 21.73 21.45
N ARG A 70 -3.76 22.32 22.09
CA ARG A 70 -4.50 21.72 23.21
C ARG A 70 -5.71 20.91 22.75
N ASP A 71 -6.11 21.06 21.49
CA ASP A 71 -7.16 20.25 20.87
C ASP A 71 -6.53 19.09 20.09
N VAL A 72 -6.67 17.88 20.63
CA VAL A 72 -6.14 16.65 20.04
C VAL A 72 -6.75 16.38 18.65
N GLY A 73 -8.00 16.79 18.42
CA GLY A 73 -8.64 16.72 17.10
C GLY A 73 -7.96 17.62 16.10
N ALA A 74 -7.69 18.88 16.47
CA ALA A 74 -7.03 19.86 15.60
C ALA A 74 -5.58 19.46 15.24
N VAL A 75 -4.84 18.91 16.20
CA VAL A 75 -3.48 18.41 15.96
C VAL A 75 -3.48 17.16 15.07
N ASN A 76 -4.42 16.24 15.28
CA ASN A 76 -4.53 15.02 14.47
C ASN A 76 -4.93 15.34 13.03
N ALA A 77 -5.88 16.25 12.83
CA ALA A 77 -6.29 16.76 11.54
C ALA A 77 -5.11 17.38 10.78
N TYR A 78 -4.40 18.30 11.43
CA TYR A 78 -3.19 18.91 10.89
C TYR A 78 -2.14 17.82 10.53
N ASN A 79 -1.85 16.88 11.42
CA ASN A 79 -0.87 15.83 11.14
C ASN A 79 -1.32 14.83 10.05
N ALA A 80 -2.62 14.55 9.92
CA ALA A 80 -3.15 13.71 8.84
C ALA A 80 -3.00 14.39 7.47
N GLU A 81 -3.21 15.70 7.41
CA GLU A 81 -2.93 16.49 6.22
C GLU A 81 -1.43 16.48 5.87
N ALA A 82 -0.55 16.59 6.88
CA ALA A 82 0.89 16.47 6.69
C ALA A 82 1.30 15.12 6.08
N ASP A 83 0.74 14.00 6.57
CA ASP A 83 1.02 12.65 6.07
C ASP A 83 0.51 12.46 4.64
N GLN A 84 -0.66 13.04 4.31
CA GLN A 84 -1.16 13.03 2.94
C GLN A 84 -0.25 13.83 2.01
N LEU A 85 0.15 15.04 2.39
CA LEU A 85 1.04 15.87 1.58
C LEU A 85 2.38 15.16 1.34
N ASP A 86 2.87 14.39 2.32
CA ASP A 86 4.07 13.56 2.17
C ASP A 86 3.85 12.34 1.24
N GLY A 87 2.67 11.71 1.31
CA GLY A 87 2.25 10.67 0.37
C GLY A 87 2.17 11.16 -1.07
N GLU A 88 1.59 12.34 -1.29
CA GLU A 88 1.52 13.00 -2.60
C GLU A 88 2.90 13.41 -3.10
N ARG A 89 3.76 13.91 -2.21
CA ARG A 89 5.17 14.20 -2.51
C ARG A 89 5.92 12.96 -2.99
N SER A 90 5.70 11.83 -2.31
CA SER A 90 6.30 10.54 -2.67
C SER A 90 5.81 10.03 -4.02
N ALA A 91 4.51 10.16 -4.30
CA ALA A 91 3.92 9.81 -5.58
C ALA A 91 4.47 10.69 -6.73
N LEU A 92 4.61 12.00 -6.51
CA LEU A 92 5.22 12.91 -7.48
C LEU A 92 6.70 12.58 -7.72
N LYS A 93 7.46 12.24 -6.68
CA LYS A 93 8.86 11.81 -6.82
C LYS A 93 8.99 10.53 -7.65
N ALA A 94 8.07 9.57 -7.47
CA ALA A 94 8.02 8.36 -8.30
C ALA A 94 7.70 8.69 -9.77
N ARG A 95 6.73 9.58 -10.02
CA ARG A 95 6.40 10.06 -11.38
C ARG A 95 7.57 10.80 -12.04
N ALA A 96 8.32 11.60 -11.28
CA ALA A 96 9.52 12.27 -11.76
C ALA A 96 10.57 11.26 -12.27
N GLY A 97 10.75 10.15 -11.55
CA GLY A 97 11.64 9.06 -11.98
C GLY A 97 11.25 8.48 -13.34
N VAL A 98 9.96 8.19 -13.55
CA VAL A 98 9.44 7.69 -14.83
C VAL A 98 9.63 8.72 -15.96
N LEU A 99 9.34 9.99 -15.70
CA LEU A 99 9.52 11.07 -16.68
C LEU A 99 10.98 11.28 -17.05
N ARG A 100 11.92 11.18 -16.09
CA ARG A 100 13.37 11.25 -16.36
C ARG A 100 13.83 10.11 -17.26
N SER A 101 13.39 8.88 -16.98
CA SER A 101 13.72 7.73 -17.83
C SER A 101 13.19 7.89 -19.26
N ARG A 102 11.97 8.42 -19.42
CA ARG A 102 11.39 8.71 -20.74
C ARG A 102 12.10 9.87 -21.44
N ALA A 103 12.48 10.92 -20.71
CA ALA A 103 13.21 12.05 -21.26
C ALA A 103 14.61 11.65 -21.77
N ALA A 104 15.31 10.79 -21.04
CA ALA A 104 16.58 10.21 -21.46
C ALA A 104 16.43 9.38 -22.75
N GLN A 105 15.36 8.60 -22.89
CA GLN A 105 15.06 7.84 -24.12
C GLN A 105 14.73 8.74 -25.31
N CYS A 106 14.18 9.93 -25.05
CA CYS A 106 13.86 10.94 -26.08
C CYS A 106 15.00 11.93 -26.35
N GLY A 107 16.23 11.68 -25.85
CA GLY A 107 17.38 12.56 -26.05
C GLY A 107 17.27 13.93 -25.37
N SER A 108 16.31 14.10 -24.46
CA SER A 108 16.05 15.33 -23.72
C SER A 108 16.58 15.19 -22.29
N GLY A 109 17.91 15.23 -22.13
CA GLY A 109 18.52 15.37 -20.81
C GLY A 109 18.14 16.72 -20.20
N ASP A 110 17.73 16.73 -18.93
CA ASP A 110 17.66 17.92 -18.06
C ASP A 110 16.36 18.75 -17.97
N GLN A 111 15.22 18.35 -18.56
CA GLN A 111 13.97 19.14 -18.43
C GLN A 111 13.06 18.73 -17.26
N VAL A 112 13.30 17.59 -16.61
CA VAL A 112 12.47 17.15 -15.48
C VAL A 112 13.07 17.69 -14.18
N ARG A 113 12.52 18.80 -13.68
CA ARG A 113 12.90 19.36 -12.39
C ARG A 113 12.73 18.32 -11.28
N ASP A 114 13.72 18.25 -10.41
CA ASP A 114 13.54 17.60 -9.12
C ASP A 114 12.36 18.24 -8.41
N VAL A 115 11.56 17.41 -7.73
CA VAL A 115 10.56 17.91 -6.78
C VAL A 115 11.29 18.93 -5.90
N PRO A 116 10.86 20.21 -5.87
CA PRO A 116 11.52 21.24 -5.07
C PRO A 116 11.84 20.68 -3.69
N SER A 117 12.99 21.07 -3.11
CA SER A 117 13.35 20.74 -1.73
C SER A 117 12.33 21.40 -0.79
N MET A 118 11.14 20.82 -0.72
CA MET A 118 10.04 21.28 0.10
C MET A 118 10.43 20.97 1.53
N GLU A 119 10.47 22.02 2.36
CA GLU A 119 10.54 21.85 3.81
C GLU A 119 9.50 20.81 4.22
N LYS A 120 9.94 19.83 5.01
CA LYS A 120 9.06 18.78 5.49
C LYS A 120 7.86 19.44 6.20
N PRO A 121 6.63 18.94 6.01
CA PRO A 121 5.47 19.47 6.70
C PRO A 121 5.76 19.68 8.19
N GLY A 122 5.80 20.94 8.63
CA GLY A 122 6.11 21.33 10.00
C GLY A 122 4.96 20.92 10.91
N GLN A 123 5.23 20.37 12.09
CA GLN A 123 4.17 19.87 12.99
C GLN A 123 4.20 20.64 14.33
N PRO A 124 3.06 21.22 14.76
CA PRO A 124 3.04 22.09 15.92
C PRO A 124 3.13 21.32 17.23
N ASN A 125 3.71 21.97 18.23
CA ASN A 125 4.01 21.41 19.53
C ASN A 125 2.89 21.74 20.54
N PRO A 126 2.36 20.78 21.33
CA PRO A 126 1.44 21.06 22.44
C PRO A 126 2.01 22.02 23.47
N GLN A 127 1.45 23.23 23.57
CA GLN A 127 1.74 24.13 24.69
C GLN A 127 0.94 23.72 25.93
N ARG A 128 1.69 23.25 26.94
CA ARG A 128 1.22 23.00 28.31
C ARG A 128 0.43 24.22 28.85
N PRO A 129 -0.64 24.04 29.64
CA PRO A 129 -1.20 25.13 30.42
C PRO A 129 -0.12 25.69 31.37
N GLN A 130 0.17 26.99 31.29
CA GLN A 130 1.00 27.65 32.29
C GLN A 130 0.18 27.77 33.58
N ASN A 131 0.63 27.09 34.63
CA ASN A 131 0.12 27.31 35.98
C ASN A 131 0.49 28.74 36.40
N GLN A 132 -0.51 29.61 36.53
CA GLN A 132 -0.39 30.85 37.30
C GLN A 132 -0.11 30.47 38.76
N GLN A 133 1.03 30.94 39.28
CA GLN A 133 1.37 30.88 40.69
C GLN A 133 0.50 31.89 41.44
N ASN A 134 -0.27 31.42 42.43
CA ASN A 134 -0.44 32.12 43.70
C ASN A 134 -0.82 31.11 44.82
N PRO A 135 -0.49 31.39 46.09
CA PRO A 135 -0.33 30.35 47.12
C PRO A 135 -1.60 30.02 47.93
N ARG A 136 -1.75 28.71 48.24
CA ARG A 136 -2.43 27.93 49.34
C ARG A 136 -3.43 28.62 50.32
N PRO A 137 -4.39 27.88 50.96
CA PRO A 137 -4.15 26.60 51.68
C PRO A 137 -5.22 25.47 51.66
N SER A 138 -4.70 24.23 51.81
CA SER A 138 -5.19 23.04 52.54
C SER A 138 -6.59 22.43 52.32
N THR A 139 -6.64 21.24 51.69
CA THR A 139 -7.61 20.16 52.01
C THR A 139 -6.97 18.77 51.84
N PRO A 140 -7.42 17.72 52.56
CA PRO A 140 -6.69 16.45 52.71
C PRO A 140 -6.74 15.54 51.47
N ALA A 141 -5.72 14.70 51.36
CA ALA A 141 -5.38 13.90 50.19
C ALA A 141 -6.38 12.79 49.83
N VAL A 142 -6.82 12.77 48.57
CA VAL A 142 -7.28 11.56 47.87
C VAL A 142 -6.04 10.83 47.35
N PRO A 143 -5.91 9.49 47.46
CA PRO A 143 -4.75 8.75 46.95
C PRO A 143 -4.63 8.95 45.44
N GLN A 144 -3.59 9.70 45.03
CA GLN A 144 -3.25 9.82 43.61
C GLN A 144 -2.60 8.52 43.16
N THR A 145 -3.19 7.91 42.12
CA THR A 145 -2.47 6.99 41.24
C THR A 145 -1.13 7.62 40.86
N PRO A 146 0.00 6.87 40.90
CA PRO A 146 1.31 7.46 40.68
C PRO A 146 1.35 8.17 39.32
N LYS A 147 1.60 9.48 39.34
CA LYS A 147 2.03 10.22 38.15
C LYS A 147 3.36 9.61 37.71
N LEU A 148 3.34 8.81 36.65
CA LEU A 148 4.54 8.43 35.92
C LEU A 148 5.06 9.67 35.16
N ASP A 149 5.64 10.62 35.89
CA ASP A 149 6.47 11.70 35.35
C ASP A 149 7.88 11.13 35.11
N VAL A 150 8.02 10.24 34.12
CA VAL A 150 9.31 9.63 33.78
C VAL A 150 9.49 9.54 32.27
N GLU A 151 9.20 10.62 31.56
CA GLU A 151 9.79 10.77 30.23
C GLU A 151 11.16 11.40 30.42
N LYS A 152 12.23 10.68 30.03
CA LYS A 152 13.58 11.24 29.97
C LYS A 152 13.59 12.40 28.98
N ARG A 153 13.31 13.60 29.49
CA ARG A 153 13.27 14.82 28.68
C ARG A 153 14.65 15.06 28.07
N ASN A 154 14.66 15.48 26.82
CA ASN A 154 15.85 15.68 25.97
C ASN A 154 16.72 14.44 25.68
N ALA A 155 16.36 13.23 26.13
CA ALA A 155 17.05 12.02 25.67
C ALA A 155 16.76 11.75 24.19
N PRO A 156 17.69 11.13 23.44
CA PRO A 156 17.40 10.73 22.07
C PRO A 156 16.34 9.62 22.04
N MET A 157 15.52 9.58 20.99
CA MET A 157 14.38 8.66 20.89
C MET A 157 14.75 7.18 21.10
N HIS A 158 15.93 6.75 20.65
CA HIS A 158 16.40 5.36 20.82
C HIS A 158 16.64 4.96 22.28
N GLU A 159 16.88 5.93 23.17
CA GLU A 159 16.97 5.70 24.63
C GLU A 159 15.60 5.76 25.30
N LYS A 160 14.74 6.72 24.90
CA LYS A 160 13.38 6.84 25.44
C LYS A 160 12.56 5.57 25.26
N VAL A 161 12.68 4.94 24.10
CA VAL A 161 11.92 3.71 23.79
C VAL A 161 12.37 2.51 24.62
N GLN A 162 13.53 2.57 25.28
CA GLN A 162 13.96 1.56 26.26
C GLN A 162 13.24 1.70 27.61
N ASP A 163 12.63 2.85 27.89
CA ASP A 163 11.88 3.08 29.12
C ASP A 163 10.49 2.41 29.07
N ALA A 164 10.20 1.55 30.05
CA ALA A 164 8.94 0.82 30.12
C ALA A 164 7.72 1.75 30.34
N ALA A 165 7.88 2.81 31.14
CA ALA A 165 6.83 3.79 31.39
C ALA A 165 6.50 4.58 30.11
N TYR A 166 7.54 4.96 29.36
CA TYR A 166 7.39 5.60 28.05
C TYR A 166 6.62 4.70 27.08
N ARG A 167 6.97 3.41 27.00
CA ARG A 167 6.26 2.43 26.16
C ARG A 167 4.80 2.27 26.57
N GLN A 168 4.53 2.11 27.87
CA GLN A 168 3.19 1.93 28.41
C GLN A 168 2.28 3.12 28.06
N LYS A 169 2.84 4.34 28.13
CA LYS A 169 2.14 5.59 27.83
C LYS A 169 1.82 5.75 26.34
N TYR A 170 2.79 5.50 25.45
CA TYR A 170 2.67 5.88 24.04
C TYR A 170 2.32 4.74 23.08
N TYR A 171 2.48 3.50 23.49
CA TYR A 171 2.34 2.35 22.61
C TYR A 171 1.25 1.40 23.09
N ARG A 172 0.58 0.77 22.12
CA ARG A 172 -0.31 -0.37 22.35
C ARG A 172 0.53 -1.60 22.66
N ALA A 173 -0.14 -2.64 23.14
CA ALA A 173 0.46 -3.96 23.17
C ALA A 173 1.02 -4.32 21.79
N GLN A 174 2.12 -5.07 21.82
CA GLN A 174 2.80 -5.56 20.63
C GLN A 174 1.84 -6.40 19.79
N ASP A 175 1.86 -6.22 18.46
CA ASP A 175 1.08 -7.05 17.55
C ASP A 175 1.74 -8.42 17.34
N SER A 176 1.11 -9.30 16.55
CA SER A 176 1.68 -10.62 16.23
C SER A 176 3.03 -10.55 15.49
N ASN A 177 3.34 -9.40 14.88
CA ASN A 177 4.60 -9.14 14.18
C ASN A 177 5.66 -8.54 15.10
N GLY A 178 5.45 -8.48 16.42
CA GLY A 178 6.44 -7.93 17.31
C GLY A 178 6.59 -6.40 17.23
N VAL A 179 5.71 -5.72 16.50
CA VAL A 179 5.71 -4.26 16.32
C VAL A 179 4.77 -3.64 17.35
N MET A 180 5.28 -2.65 18.07
CA MET A 180 4.44 -1.83 18.94
C MET A 180 3.94 -0.64 18.14
N TYR A 181 2.62 -0.58 17.97
CA TYR A 181 1.97 0.57 17.36
C TYR A 181 1.78 1.65 18.40
N ARG A 182 2.08 2.88 18.02
CA ARG A 182 1.64 4.08 18.72
C ARG A 182 0.15 3.99 19.04
N ARG A 183 -0.24 4.32 20.28
CA ARG A 183 -1.65 4.36 20.71
C ARG A 183 -2.45 5.30 19.81
N ASN A 184 -1.84 6.43 19.48
CA ASN A 184 -2.36 7.44 18.56
C ASN A 184 -1.35 7.68 17.44
N ALA A 185 -1.81 7.66 16.19
CA ALA A 185 -0.93 7.73 15.02
C ALA A 185 -0.14 9.05 14.90
N GLY A 186 -0.64 10.14 15.49
CA GLY A 186 0.04 11.43 15.55
C GLY A 186 0.62 11.78 16.93
N ALA A 187 0.75 10.82 17.85
CA ALA A 187 1.29 11.12 19.18
C ALA A 187 2.71 11.67 19.10
N ARG A 188 2.99 12.67 19.93
CA ARG A 188 4.33 13.18 20.23
C ARG A 188 4.65 12.95 21.70
N ASP A 189 5.93 12.77 22.01
CA ASP A 189 6.37 12.69 23.40
C ASP A 189 6.38 14.05 24.10
N ALA A 190 6.77 14.08 25.38
CA ALA A 190 6.91 15.31 26.15
C ALA A 190 7.98 16.28 25.61
N ASN A 191 8.85 15.83 24.70
CA ASN A 191 9.82 16.68 24.00
C ASN A 191 9.28 17.15 22.65
N GLY A 192 8.05 16.78 22.31
CA GLY A 192 7.44 17.11 21.04
C GLY A 192 8.00 16.28 19.89
N GLU A 193 8.75 15.20 20.11
CA GLU A 193 9.21 14.33 19.02
C GLU A 193 8.08 13.38 18.58
N PRO A 194 7.88 13.13 17.27
CA PRO A 194 6.95 12.09 16.81
C PRO A 194 7.26 10.77 17.49
N ILE A 195 6.25 10.13 18.07
CA ILE A 195 6.39 8.76 18.56
C ILE A 195 6.56 7.85 17.35
N PRO A 196 7.76 7.28 17.13
CA PRO A 196 8.00 6.40 15.99
C PRO A 196 7.26 5.08 16.19
N ARG A 197 7.16 4.26 15.14
CA ARG A 197 6.88 2.84 15.36
C ARG A 197 8.13 2.19 15.94
N ILE A 198 7.97 1.34 16.95
CA ILE A 198 9.07 0.61 17.57
C ILE A 198 8.80 -0.87 17.57
N TYR A 199 9.83 -1.61 17.94
CA TYR A 199 9.77 -3.05 18.07
C TYR A 199 10.74 -3.51 19.15
N GLU A 200 10.47 -4.68 19.71
CA GLU A 200 11.42 -5.37 20.56
C GLU A 200 12.45 -6.13 19.72
N ASP A 201 13.73 -5.91 20.01
CA ASP A 201 14.82 -6.65 19.43
C ASP A 201 14.77 -8.11 19.93
N ARG A 202 14.54 -9.06 19.01
CA ARG A 202 14.41 -10.47 19.41
C ARG A 202 15.75 -11.08 19.80
N SER A 203 16.86 -10.53 19.30
CA SER A 203 18.21 -10.98 19.67
C SER A 203 18.64 -10.46 21.05
N ASN A 204 17.98 -9.41 21.56
CA ASN A 204 18.21 -8.83 22.88
C ASN A 204 16.86 -8.49 23.53
N PRO A 205 16.12 -9.50 24.05
CA PRO A 205 14.82 -9.29 24.69
C PRO A 205 14.87 -8.19 25.76
N GLY A 206 13.85 -7.35 25.80
CA GLY A 206 13.80 -6.17 26.66
C GLY A 206 14.38 -4.90 26.05
N THR A 207 15.03 -4.96 24.88
CA THR A 207 15.52 -3.76 24.15
C THR A 207 14.64 -3.43 22.94
N PHE A 208 14.47 -2.13 22.65
CA PHE A 208 13.53 -1.63 21.64
C PHE A 208 14.22 -0.76 20.58
N LYS A 209 13.83 -0.89 19.32
CA LYS A 209 14.48 -0.18 18.19
C LYS A 209 13.45 0.53 17.32
N LEU A 210 13.89 1.50 16.52
CA LEU A 210 13.05 2.29 15.62
C LEU A 210 12.73 1.51 14.33
N ALA A 211 11.46 1.43 13.95
CA ALA A 211 11.04 0.66 12.79
C ALA A 211 11.47 1.28 11.44
N SER A 212 11.76 2.59 11.37
CA SER A 212 12.12 3.30 10.14
C SER A 212 13.55 3.06 9.65
N ASN A 213 14.46 2.59 10.51
CA ASN A 213 15.89 2.44 10.20
C ASN A 213 16.25 0.99 9.82
N ARG A 214 15.27 0.21 9.37
CA ARG A 214 15.46 -1.21 9.15
C ARG A 214 15.75 -1.52 7.68
N PRO A 215 16.73 -2.39 7.41
CA PRO A 215 16.78 -3.05 6.12
C PRO A 215 15.52 -3.90 5.96
N VAL A 216 14.71 -3.57 4.96
CA VAL A 216 13.58 -4.39 4.53
C VAL A 216 14.09 -5.28 3.42
N GLU A 217 13.89 -6.58 3.55
CA GLU A 217 14.11 -7.51 2.45
C GLU A 217 13.02 -7.27 1.38
N PRO A 218 13.39 -6.73 0.21
CA PRO A 218 12.41 -6.36 -0.80
C PRO A 218 11.90 -7.60 -1.51
N ALA A 219 10.64 -7.57 -1.94
CA ALA A 219 10.11 -8.62 -2.79
C ALA A 219 10.75 -8.58 -4.17
N GLN A 220 11.07 -9.75 -4.71
CA GLN A 220 11.51 -9.91 -6.09
C GLN A 220 10.35 -10.38 -6.96
N TYR A 221 10.35 -10.00 -8.24
CA TYR A 221 9.31 -10.37 -9.18
C TYR A 221 9.91 -11.23 -10.28
N LYS A 222 9.29 -12.40 -10.51
CA LYS A 222 9.57 -13.24 -11.66
C LYS A 222 9.07 -12.58 -12.95
N SER A 223 7.90 -11.94 -12.88
CA SER A 223 7.29 -11.24 -14.00
C SER A 223 6.44 -10.06 -13.54
N VAL A 224 6.35 -9.07 -14.42
CA VAL A 224 5.42 -7.96 -14.30
C VAL A 224 4.61 -7.90 -15.59
N GLU A 225 3.31 -8.06 -15.47
CA GLU A 225 2.40 -8.03 -16.61
C GLU A 225 1.80 -6.64 -16.78
N ARG A 226 1.61 -6.26 -18.05
CA ARG A 226 0.98 -4.99 -18.41
C ARG A 226 -0.48 -4.94 -17.97
N PRO A 227 -1.06 -3.74 -17.82
CA PRO A 227 -2.48 -3.59 -17.57
C PRO A 227 -3.30 -4.38 -18.59
N THR A 228 -4.24 -5.18 -18.09
CA THR A 228 -5.14 -5.98 -18.95
C THR A 228 -6.12 -5.05 -19.68
N PRO A 229 -6.38 -5.28 -20.99
CA PRO A 229 -7.48 -4.62 -21.69
C PRO A 229 -8.81 -4.81 -20.97
N VAL A 230 -9.56 -3.73 -20.82
CA VAL A 230 -10.81 -3.71 -20.07
C VAL A 230 -11.96 -4.18 -20.96
N SER A 231 -12.68 -5.23 -20.54
CA SER A 231 -13.94 -5.61 -21.19
C SER A 231 -15.13 -4.81 -20.62
N PRO A 232 -16.24 -4.65 -21.38
CA PRO A 232 -17.46 -4.02 -20.85
C PRO A 232 -17.99 -4.71 -19.58
N ARG A 233 -17.87 -6.04 -19.53
CA ARG A 233 -18.27 -6.84 -18.37
C ARG A 233 -17.42 -6.51 -17.14
N ASP A 234 -16.11 -6.36 -17.32
CA ASP A 234 -15.20 -6.01 -16.23
C ASP A 234 -15.53 -4.62 -15.69
N THR A 235 -15.74 -3.63 -16.57
CA THR A 235 -16.18 -2.28 -16.18
C THR A 235 -17.48 -2.30 -15.41
N GLN A 236 -18.47 -3.05 -15.89
CA GLN A 236 -19.77 -3.16 -15.21
C GLN A 236 -19.64 -3.77 -13.81
N SER A 237 -18.77 -4.78 -13.65
CA SER A 237 -18.56 -5.45 -12.36
C SER A 237 -17.98 -4.53 -11.28
N VAL A 238 -17.23 -3.49 -11.66
CA VAL A 238 -16.60 -2.52 -10.73
C VAL A 238 -17.33 -1.17 -10.66
N ALA A 239 -18.36 -0.95 -11.47
CA ALA A 239 -19.00 0.35 -11.64
C ALA A 239 -19.49 0.96 -10.31
N SER A 240 -20.09 0.14 -9.43
CA SER A 240 -20.55 0.61 -8.12
C SER A 240 -19.39 1.02 -7.21
N ALA A 241 -18.33 0.20 -7.11
CA ALA A 241 -17.15 0.51 -6.30
C ALA A 241 -16.43 1.77 -6.81
N LEU A 242 -16.32 1.94 -8.13
CA LEU A 242 -15.77 3.14 -8.75
C LEU A 242 -16.59 4.39 -8.42
N LYS A 243 -17.92 4.30 -8.47
CA LYS A 243 -18.79 5.42 -8.10
C LYS A 243 -18.60 5.78 -6.62
N LYS A 244 -18.67 4.79 -5.72
CA LYS A 244 -18.50 4.99 -4.28
C LYS A 244 -17.13 5.58 -3.94
N ARG A 245 -16.05 5.13 -4.61
CA ARG A 245 -14.71 5.71 -4.44
C ARG A 245 -14.65 7.15 -4.92
N ARG A 246 -15.26 7.47 -6.07
CA ARG A 246 -15.33 8.86 -6.58
C ARG A 246 -16.08 9.77 -5.61
N ASP A 247 -17.21 9.31 -5.09
CA ASP A 247 -18.00 10.04 -4.10
C ASP A 247 -17.17 10.25 -2.80
N ALA A 248 -16.46 9.21 -2.33
CA ALA A 248 -15.57 9.32 -1.17
C ALA A 248 -14.39 10.30 -1.41
N ASN A 249 -13.79 10.29 -2.60
CA ASN A 249 -12.75 11.27 -2.96
C ASN A 249 -13.29 12.70 -2.97
N ALA A 250 -14.50 12.91 -3.49
CA ALA A 250 -15.16 14.20 -3.49
C ALA A 250 -15.49 14.68 -2.07
N ASP A 251 -15.95 13.76 -1.20
CA ASP A 251 -16.19 14.02 0.21
C ASP A 251 -14.89 14.40 0.95
N VAL A 252 -13.79 13.66 0.73
CA VAL A 252 -12.46 14.02 1.28
C VAL A 252 -12.09 15.45 0.87
N LYS A 253 -12.16 15.76 -0.43
CA LYS A 253 -11.82 17.11 -0.93
C LYS A 253 -12.72 18.20 -0.32
N ARG A 254 -14.02 17.92 -0.18
CA ARG A 254 -14.98 18.86 0.43
C ARG A 254 -14.66 19.08 1.90
N PHE A 255 -14.46 18.01 2.67
CA PHE A 255 -14.21 18.12 4.11
C PHE A 255 -12.82 18.68 4.42
N GLN A 256 -11.83 18.49 3.54
CA GLN A 256 -10.57 19.22 3.60
C GLN A 256 -10.74 20.73 3.39
N ALA A 257 -11.61 21.13 2.45
CA ALA A 257 -11.92 22.55 2.26
C ALA A 257 -12.68 23.14 3.47
N ASP A 258 -13.59 22.36 4.07
CA ASP A 258 -14.28 22.74 5.30
C ASP A 258 -13.30 22.90 6.47
N GLU A 259 -12.39 21.94 6.64
CA GLU A 259 -11.30 21.98 7.64
C GLU A 259 -10.38 23.20 7.43
N ALA A 260 -9.98 23.49 6.19
CA ALA A 260 -9.18 24.66 5.87
C ALA A 260 -9.91 25.96 6.21
N ARG A 261 -11.22 26.05 5.93
CA ARG A 261 -12.06 27.20 6.26
C ARG A 261 -12.23 27.38 7.76
N GLU A 262 -12.48 26.30 8.52
CA GLU A 262 -12.55 26.35 9.98
C GLU A 262 -11.21 26.76 10.60
N THR A 263 -10.10 26.27 10.04
CA THR A 263 -8.77 26.65 10.49
C THR A 263 -8.51 28.15 10.24
N ALA A 264 -8.91 28.67 9.07
CA ALA A 264 -8.80 30.10 8.74
C ALA A 264 -9.66 31.01 9.63
N ASN A 265 -10.81 30.52 10.12
CA ASN A 265 -11.79 31.30 10.88
C ASN A 265 -11.61 31.28 12.41
N GLY A 266 -10.46 30.80 12.93
CA GLY A 266 -10.21 30.77 14.38
C GLY A 266 -9.46 29.55 14.91
N GLY A 267 -8.92 28.70 14.03
CA GLY A 267 -7.90 27.70 14.37
C GLY A 267 -8.38 26.42 15.07
N LYS A 268 -9.68 26.28 15.38
CA LYS A 268 -10.24 25.07 15.99
C LYS A 268 -11.17 24.35 15.02
N ILE A 269 -10.74 23.18 14.56
CA ILE A 269 -11.52 22.28 13.71
C ILE A 269 -12.63 21.66 14.56
N SER A 270 -13.86 21.68 14.05
CA SER A 270 -15.00 21.07 14.75
C SER A 270 -14.88 19.55 14.77
N ASN A 271 -15.33 18.92 15.87
CA ASN A 271 -15.38 17.46 15.97
C ASN A 271 -16.17 16.84 14.79
N THR A 272 -17.24 17.52 14.37
CA THR A 272 -18.05 17.13 13.22
C THR A 272 -17.23 17.08 11.92
N THR A 273 -16.41 18.09 11.64
CA THR A 273 -15.55 18.12 10.44
C THR A 273 -14.46 17.07 10.53
N ALA A 274 -13.83 16.90 11.69
CA ALA A 274 -12.81 15.87 11.92
C ALA A 274 -13.37 14.43 11.78
N ASP A 275 -14.58 14.16 12.30
CA ASP A 275 -15.24 12.85 12.20
C ASP A 275 -15.69 12.56 10.76
N LYS A 276 -16.26 13.55 10.06
CA LYS A 276 -16.64 13.44 8.64
C LYS A 276 -15.44 13.18 7.74
N LEU A 277 -14.32 13.87 7.98
CA LEU A 277 -13.09 13.66 7.23
C LEU A 277 -12.50 12.26 7.49
N ARG A 278 -12.49 11.81 8.76
CA ARG A 278 -12.07 10.45 9.12
C ARG A 278 -12.93 9.38 8.46
N ASP A 279 -14.25 9.54 8.48
CA ASP A 279 -15.18 8.63 7.80
C ASP A 279 -14.95 8.64 6.27
N ALA A 280 -14.78 9.82 5.67
CA ALA A 280 -14.51 9.93 4.23
C ALA A 280 -13.20 9.21 3.84
N TYR A 281 -12.13 9.33 4.62
CA TYR A 281 -10.91 8.55 4.40
C TYR A 281 -11.14 7.05 4.58
N ALA A 282 -11.88 6.64 5.62
CA ALA A 282 -12.19 5.22 5.83
C ALA A 282 -12.99 4.64 4.65
N ARG A 283 -13.97 5.39 4.12
CA ARG A 283 -14.71 5.02 2.90
C ARG A 283 -13.80 5.00 1.68
N GLN A 284 -12.92 5.99 1.51
CA GLN A 284 -11.97 6.04 0.40
C GLN A 284 -11.06 4.79 0.37
N THR A 285 -10.50 4.41 1.53
CA THR A 285 -9.67 3.21 1.67
C THR A 285 -10.47 1.95 1.33
N ARG A 286 -11.62 1.77 1.97
CA ARG A 286 -12.50 0.62 1.75
C ARG A 286 -12.89 0.44 0.29
N HIS A 287 -13.32 1.51 -0.39
CA HIS A 287 -13.68 1.43 -1.80
C HIS A 287 -12.46 1.28 -2.72
N GLY A 288 -11.26 1.66 -2.25
CA GLY A 288 -10.01 1.30 -2.91
C GLY A 288 -9.71 -0.21 -2.81
N GLU A 289 -9.89 -0.79 -1.63
CA GLU A 289 -9.75 -2.23 -1.37
C GLU A 289 -10.75 -3.05 -2.19
N GLU A 290 -12.02 -2.63 -2.25
CA GLU A 290 -13.07 -3.25 -3.09
C GLU A 290 -12.64 -3.34 -4.58
N LEU A 291 -12.00 -2.28 -5.12
CA LEU A 291 -11.47 -2.30 -6.48
C LEU A 291 -10.28 -3.25 -6.62
N GLY A 292 -9.41 -3.31 -5.62
CA GLY A 292 -8.31 -4.28 -5.57
C GLY A 292 -8.82 -5.72 -5.56
N GLU A 293 -9.84 -6.02 -4.76
CA GLU A 293 -10.45 -7.34 -4.73
C GLU A 293 -11.08 -7.72 -6.07
N ALA A 294 -11.77 -6.77 -6.72
CA ALA A 294 -12.33 -6.99 -8.04
C ALA A 294 -11.22 -7.26 -9.08
N ALA A 295 -10.12 -6.49 -9.03
CA ALA A 295 -8.92 -6.75 -9.84
C ALA A 295 -8.40 -8.18 -9.65
N GLY A 296 -8.28 -8.63 -8.39
CA GLY A 296 -7.87 -9.98 -8.04
C GLY A 296 -8.78 -11.07 -8.63
N ARG A 297 -10.09 -10.89 -8.58
CA ARG A 297 -11.05 -11.84 -9.18
C ARG A 297 -10.99 -11.83 -10.71
N GLN A 298 -10.88 -10.66 -11.32
CA GLN A 298 -10.75 -10.54 -12.78
C GLN A 298 -9.44 -11.17 -13.28
N SER A 299 -8.34 -11.06 -12.54
CA SER A 299 -7.07 -11.71 -12.91
C SER A 299 -7.16 -13.24 -12.87
N ILE A 300 -7.86 -13.81 -11.88
CA ILE A 300 -8.15 -15.24 -11.84
C ILE A 300 -8.96 -15.67 -13.07
N ALA A 301 -10.05 -14.96 -13.39
CA ALA A 301 -10.89 -15.31 -14.53
C ALA A 301 -10.14 -15.26 -15.87
N ARG A 302 -9.21 -14.31 -16.01
CA ARG A 302 -8.34 -14.15 -17.18
C ARG A 302 -7.32 -15.30 -17.29
N ASP A 303 -6.58 -15.56 -16.22
CA ASP A 303 -5.43 -16.49 -16.24
C ASP A 303 -5.85 -17.94 -16.15
N PHE A 304 -6.95 -18.19 -15.44
CA PHE A 304 -7.50 -19.51 -15.18
C PHE A 304 -8.97 -19.57 -15.62
N PRO A 305 -9.24 -19.44 -16.94
CA PRO A 305 -10.60 -19.44 -17.44
C PRO A 305 -11.27 -20.78 -17.15
N SER A 306 -12.54 -20.74 -16.75
CA SER A 306 -13.33 -21.92 -16.35
C SER A 306 -13.48 -22.97 -17.47
N SER A 307 -13.25 -22.59 -18.72
CA SER A 307 -13.19 -23.51 -19.86
C SER A 307 -11.99 -24.47 -19.80
N LYS A 308 -10.89 -24.07 -19.15
CA LYS A 308 -9.64 -24.84 -19.06
C LYS A 308 -9.31 -25.32 -17.64
N TYR A 309 -9.85 -24.66 -16.62
CA TYR A 309 -9.52 -24.91 -15.22
C TYR A 309 -10.77 -25.07 -14.36
N ASP A 310 -10.65 -25.94 -13.36
CA ASP A 310 -11.53 -25.95 -12.19
C ASP A 310 -10.90 -25.02 -11.14
N VAL A 311 -11.55 -23.90 -10.87
CA VAL A 311 -11.07 -22.87 -9.93
C VAL A 311 -12.02 -22.80 -8.74
N ARG A 312 -11.47 -22.89 -7.53
CA ARG A 312 -12.22 -22.75 -6.28
C ARG A 312 -11.52 -21.76 -5.37
N GLU A 313 -12.23 -20.69 -5.00
CA GLU A 313 -11.78 -19.77 -3.96
C GLU A 313 -11.84 -20.45 -2.59
N LEU A 314 -10.72 -20.42 -1.86
CA LEU A 314 -10.51 -21.07 -0.57
C LEU A 314 -10.65 -20.10 0.60
N THR A 315 -10.54 -18.79 0.37
CA THR A 315 -10.81 -17.77 1.40
C THR A 315 -12.27 -17.33 1.36
N ASN A 316 -12.90 -17.26 2.53
CA ASN A 316 -14.25 -16.71 2.66
C ASN A 316 -14.23 -15.19 2.35
N PRO A 317 -14.99 -14.69 1.35
CA PRO A 317 -15.11 -13.26 1.06
C PRO A 317 -15.51 -12.41 2.27
N ASN A 318 -16.33 -12.96 3.16
CA ASN A 318 -16.87 -12.23 4.31
C ASN A 318 -15.93 -12.20 5.53
N ALA A 319 -14.78 -12.89 5.45
CA ALA A 319 -13.79 -12.98 6.54
C ALA A 319 -12.45 -12.31 6.17
N ARG A 320 -12.43 -11.47 5.13
CA ARG A 320 -11.23 -10.77 4.63
C ARG A 320 -10.97 -9.49 5.41
N GLY A 321 -9.72 -9.01 5.38
CA GLY A 321 -9.34 -7.71 5.94
C GLY A 321 -8.74 -7.75 7.36
N GLY A 322 -8.34 -8.93 7.84
CA GLY A 322 -7.64 -9.10 9.12
C GLY A 322 -6.12 -9.09 8.99
N GLN A 323 -5.41 -8.62 10.03
CA GLN A 323 -3.99 -8.92 10.16
C GLN A 323 -3.83 -10.44 10.27
N GLY A 324 -3.01 -11.04 9.38
CA GLY A 324 -2.69 -12.47 9.46
C GLY A 324 -3.30 -13.33 8.36
N THR A 325 -4.09 -12.76 7.46
CA THR A 325 -4.73 -13.50 6.37
C THR A 325 -4.21 -13.06 5.00
N PHE A 326 -4.34 -13.96 4.02
CA PHE A 326 -4.15 -13.63 2.61
C PHE A 326 -5.41 -12.99 2.02
N ASP A 327 -5.20 -12.08 1.06
CA ASP A 327 -6.17 -11.49 0.13
C ASP A 327 -7.25 -12.48 -0.35
N GLN A 328 -6.83 -13.25 -1.33
CA GLN A 328 -7.64 -14.24 -2.01
C GLN A 328 -6.76 -15.47 -2.26
N VAL A 329 -7.23 -16.64 -1.87
CA VAL A 329 -6.51 -17.89 -2.12
C VAL A 329 -7.40 -18.79 -2.95
N TYR A 330 -6.84 -19.43 -3.97
CA TYR A 330 -7.57 -20.29 -4.89
C TYR A 330 -6.87 -21.64 -5.05
N SER A 331 -7.68 -22.70 -5.10
CA SER A 331 -7.34 -23.97 -5.75
C SER A 331 -7.52 -23.78 -7.25
N VAL A 332 -6.53 -24.17 -8.05
CA VAL A 332 -6.64 -24.20 -9.51
C VAL A 332 -6.20 -25.56 -10.01
N LYS A 333 -7.10 -26.29 -10.69
CA LYS A 333 -6.80 -27.59 -11.28
C LYS A 333 -7.06 -27.57 -12.79
N PRO A 334 -6.09 -27.94 -13.65
CA PRO A 334 -6.32 -28.06 -15.08
C PRO A 334 -7.32 -29.18 -15.40
N LYS A 335 -8.31 -28.90 -16.25
CA LYS A 335 -9.29 -29.90 -16.71
C LYS A 335 -8.69 -30.97 -17.62
N ALA A 336 -7.64 -30.61 -18.35
CA ALA A 336 -6.90 -31.53 -19.22
C ALA A 336 -6.05 -32.57 -18.45
N GLY A 337 -6.09 -32.55 -17.11
CA GLY A 337 -5.18 -33.31 -16.27
C GLY A 337 -3.93 -32.49 -15.91
N GLY A 338 -3.42 -32.73 -14.70
CA GLY A 338 -2.27 -32.00 -14.14
C GLY A 338 -2.39 -31.79 -12.63
N PRO A 339 -1.31 -31.37 -11.96
CA PRO A 339 -1.33 -31.11 -10.53
C PRO A 339 -2.21 -29.88 -10.22
N GLU A 340 -2.90 -29.94 -9.08
CA GLU A 340 -3.54 -28.78 -8.48
C GLU A 340 -2.47 -27.77 -8.04
N ARG A 341 -2.75 -26.49 -8.26
CA ARG A 341 -1.92 -25.36 -7.82
C ARG A 341 -2.69 -24.54 -6.80
N ILE A 342 -1.95 -23.94 -5.88
CA ILE A 342 -2.50 -22.91 -4.99
C ILE A 342 -2.08 -21.55 -5.54
N VAL A 343 -3.04 -20.65 -5.71
CA VAL A 343 -2.80 -19.29 -6.18
C VAL A 343 -3.20 -18.32 -5.09
N ILE A 344 -2.27 -17.48 -4.64
CA ILE A 344 -2.52 -16.41 -3.68
C ILE A 344 -2.47 -15.07 -4.42
N ASN A 345 -3.57 -14.32 -4.38
CA ASN A 345 -3.62 -12.94 -4.84
C ASN A 345 -3.59 -11.99 -3.65
N GLU A 346 -2.53 -11.19 -3.55
CA GLU A 346 -2.52 -9.96 -2.77
C GLU A 346 -3.20 -8.87 -3.58
N ALA A 347 -4.46 -8.63 -3.27
CA ALA A 347 -5.36 -7.75 -4.00
C ALA A 347 -5.17 -6.31 -3.51
N LYS A 348 -4.62 -5.44 -4.36
CA LYS A 348 -4.28 -4.06 -4.01
C LYS A 348 -5.18 -3.07 -4.73
N GLY A 349 -5.70 -2.11 -3.95
CA GLY A 349 -6.36 -0.95 -4.51
C GLY A 349 -5.40 -0.06 -5.32
N PRO A 350 -5.91 0.95 -6.04
CA PRO A 350 -5.10 1.75 -6.98
C PRO A 350 -3.91 2.45 -6.35
N SER A 351 -4.02 2.82 -5.07
CA SER A 351 -3.00 3.57 -4.32
C SER A 351 -2.32 2.75 -3.23
N ALA A 352 -2.61 1.45 -3.13
CA ALA A 352 -2.10 0.61 -2.06
C ALA A 352 -0.69 0.09 -2.38
N GLY A 353 0.20 0.13 -1.38
CA GLY A 353 1.55 -0.44 -1.45
C GLY A 353 1.62 -1.87 -0.89
N LEU A 354 2.82 -2.44 -0.94
CA LEU A 354 3.11 -3.73 -0.30
C LEU A 354 3.25 -3.57 1.21
N GLY A 355 2.61 -4.47 1.96
CA GLY A 355 2.79 -4.61 3.39
C GLY A 355 4.16 -5.17 3.77
N GLN A 356 4.49 -5.12 5.05
CA GLN A 356 5.73 -5.65 5.62
C GLN A 356 5.43 -6.40 6.92
N ARG A 357 6.21 -7.45 7.21
CA ARG A 357 6.14 -8.23 8.46
C ARG A 357 7.52 -8.51 9.00
N ARG A 358 7.65 -8.58 10.32
CA ARG A 358 8.93 -8.86 10.98
C ARG A 358 9.10 -10.35 11.24
N GLY A 359 10.22 -10.87 10.80
CA GLY A 359 10.66 -12.24 11.06
C GLY A 359 11.16 -12.47 12.48
N TRP A 360 11.33 -13.76 12.80
CA TRP A 360 12.00 -14.19 14.04
C TRP A 360 13.47 -13.82 14.09
N ASP A 361 14.09 -13.68 12.92
CA ASP A 361 15.46 -13.20 12.73
C ASP A 361 15.59 -11.67 12.82
N SER A 362 14.55 -10.97 13.27
CA SER A 362 14.50 -9.51 13.38
C SER A 362 14.59 -8.74 12.05
N LYS A 363 14.50 -9.40 10.89
CA LYS A 363 14.40 -8.74 9.59
C LYS A 363 12.96 -8.37 9.27
N ASP A 364 12.78 -7.30 8.51
CA ASP A 364 11.48 -6.97 7.94
C ASP A 364 11.40 -7.52 6.53
N TYR A 365 10.36 -8.30 6.28
CA TYR A 365 10.07 -8.94 5.01
C TYR A 365 8.95 -8.18 4.31
N GLN A 366 9.15 -7.78 3.07
CA GLN A 366 8.08 -7.22 2.26
C GLN A 366 7.13 -8.33 1.78
N GLN A 367 5.85 -8.00 1.63
CA GLN A 367 4.86 -8.85 0.95
C GLN A 367 5.40 -9.33 -0.39
N GLY A 368 5.44 -10.65 -0.58
CA GLY A 368 6.01 -11.28 -1.77
C GLY A 368 7.27 -12.09 -1.52
N THR A 369 7.98 -11.81 -0.43
CA THR A 369 9.15 -12.61 -0.01
C THR A 369 8.73 -13.92 0.65
N ARG A 370 9.63 -14.92 0.62
CA ARG A 370 9.44 -16.19 1.33
C ARG A 370 9.24 -15.99 2.83
N GLY A 371 10.07 -15.16 3.46
CA GLY A 371 9.95 -14.87 4.89
C GLY A 371 8.60 -14.25 5.26
N TYR A 372 8.04 -13.39 4.42
CA TYR A 372 6.69 -12.87 4.63
C TYR A 372 5.64 -13.98 4.61
N LEU A 373 5.68 -14.86 3.60
CA LEU A 373 4.75 -15.98 3.47
C LEU A 373 4.81 -16.91 4.69
N GLU A 374 6.02 -17.30 5.10
CA GLU A 374 6.22 -18.19 6.24
C GLU A 374 5.68 -17.60 7.54
N LEU A 375 5.82 -16.29 7.76
CA LEU A 375 5.24 -15.60 8.92
C LEU A 375 3.71 -15.62 8.91
N VAL A 376 3.09 -15.36 7.75
CA VAL A 376 1.62 -15.46 7.61
C VAL A 376 1.15 -16.88 7.87
N LEU A 377 1.84 -17.88 7.31
CA LEU A 377 1.49 -19.29 7.51
C LEU A 377 1.59 -19.70 8.97
N GLN A 378 2.61 -19.25 9.69
CA GLN A 378 2.73 -19.50 11.12
C GLN A 378 1.57 -18.89 11.91
N ASP A 379 1.17 -17.65 11.60
CA ASP A 379 0.01 -17.02 12.24
C ASP A 379 -1.30 -17.78 11.93
N LEU A 380 -1.47 -18.25 10.69
CA LEU A 380 -2.64 -19.07 10.32
C LEU A 380 -2.64 -20.44 10.99
N LEU A 381 -1.47 -21.09 11.14
CA LEU A 381 -1.35 -22.39 11.83
C LEU A 381 -1.72 -22.29 13.32
N LYS A 382 -1.41 -21.18 13.99
CA LYS A 382 -1.82 -20.93 15.39
C LYS A 382 -3.34 -20.89 15.56
N THR A 383 -4.06 -20.49 14.51
CA THR A 383 -5.54 -20.44 14.50
C THR A 383 -6.18 -21.74 14.00
N ASN A 384 -5.38 -22.81 13.82
CA ASN A 384 -5.77 -24.10 13.27
C ASN A 384 -6.50 -23.99 11.91
N PHE A 385 -6.06 -23.04 11.08
CA PHE A 385 -6.71 -22.78 9.80
C PHE A 385 -6.25 -23.84 8.77
N PRO A 386 -7.12 -24.76 8.29
CA PRO A 386 -6.69 -25.89 7.45
C PRO A 386 -6.05 -25.46 6.12
N LEU A 387 -6.32 -24.24 5.67
CA LEU A 387 -5.71 -23.65 4.48
C LEU A 387 -4.21 -23.42 4.66
N ALA A 388 -3.73 -23.17 5.87
CA ALA A 388 -2.32 -22.90 6.15
C ALA A 388 -1.44 -24.10 5.77
N THR A 389 -1.85 -25.32 6.16
CA THR A 389 -1.13 -26.55 5.82
C THR A 389 -1.09 -26.78 4.31
N ARG A 390 -2.20 -26.51 3.60
CA ARG A 390 -2.26 -26.62 2.14
C ARG A 390 -1.33 -25.64 1.44
N ILE A 391 -1.32 -24.37 1.85
CA ILE A 391 -0.40 -23.37 1.29
C ILE A 391 1.05 -23.75 1.62
N GLY A 392 1.35 -24.19 2.83
CA GLY A 392 2.69 -24.63 3.22
C GLY A 392 3.20 -25.81 2.37
N MET A 393 2.36 -26.79 2.07
CA MET A 393 2.70 -27.88 1.15
C MET A 393 2.94 -27.35 -0.28
N ALA A 394 2.07 -26.46 -0.77
CA ALA A 394 2.20 -25.86 -2.10
C ALA A 394 3.48 -25.02 -2.25
N LEU A 395 3.87 -24.32 -1.17
CA LEU A 395 5.12 -23.58 -1.10
C LEU A 395 6.33 -24.51 -1.20
N ASN A 396 6.32 -25.63 -0.47
CA ASN A 396 7.46 -26.55 -0.41
C ASN A 396 7.61 -27.43 -1.65
N ASN A 397 6.52 -27.72 -2.35
CA ASN A 397 6.55 -28.55 -3.58
C ASN A 397 6.63 -27.71 -4.88
N GLY A 398 6.70 -26.38 -4.78
CA GLY A 398 6.77 -25.48 -5.94
C GLY A 398 5.46 -25.36 -6.74
N THR A 399 4.30 -25.67 -6.14
CA THR A 399 2.97 -25.53 -6.77
C THR A 399 2.20 -24.30 -6.30
N LEU A 400 2.83 -23.43 -5.51
CA LEU A 400 2.31 -22.13 -5.12
C LEU A 400 2.62 -21.08 -6.19
N ASP A 401 1.61 -20.32 -6.58
CA ASP A 401 1.74 -19.08 -7.35
C ASP A 401 1.32 -17.92 -6.45
N TYR A 402 2.28 -17.06 -6.10
CA TYR A 402 2.04 -15.90 -5.25
C TYR A 402 2.18 -14.65 -6.08
N ARG A 403 1.12 -13.84 -6.11
CA ARG A 403 1.05 -12.67 -6.97
C ARG A 403 0.42 -11.48 -6.30
N MET A 404 0.92 -10.30 -6.66
CA MET A 404 0.28 -9.03 -6.38
C MET A 404 -0.58 -8.66 -7.57
N VAL A 405 -1.85 -8.37 -7.31
CA VAL A 405 -2.78 -7.88 -8.33
C VAL A 405 -3.22 -6.49 -7.92
N GLN A 406 -2.87 -5.48 -8.72
CA GLN A 406 -3.17 -4.10 -8.39
C GLN A 406 -4.17 -3.52 -9.40
N ALA A 407 -5.27 -2.99 -8.88
CA ALA A 407 -6.24 -2.22 -9.64
C ALA A 407 -5.59 -1.00 -10.28
N VAL A 408 -5.90 -0.75 -11.55
CA VAL A 408 -5.40 0.42 -12.30
C VAL A 408 -6.58 1.31 -12.63
N LEU A 409 -6.43 2.61 -12.38
CA LEU A 409 -7.36 3.62 -12.86
C LEU A 409 -6.70 4.45 -13.95
N THR A 410 -7.50 4.92 -14.92
CA THR A 410 -7.05 5.90 -15.91
C THR A 410 -6.75 7.25 -15.23
N LYS A 411 -6.13 8.18 -15.96
CA LYS A 411 -5.91 9.56 -15.48
C LYS A 411 -7.24 10.25 -15.09
N THR A 412 -8.35 9.88 -15.72
CA THR A 412 -9.71 10.39 -15.45
C THR A 412 -10.41 9.68 -14.29
N GLY A 413 -9.76 8.68 -13.67
CA GLY A 413 -10.31 7.91 -12.56
C GLY A 413 -11.27 6.79 -12.98
N GLU A 414 -11.28 6.42 -14.26
CA GLU A 414 -12.07 5.31 -14.80
C GLU A 414 -11.34 3.98 -14.62
N TRP A 415 -12.04 2.86 -14.83
CA TRP A 415 -11.43 1.54 -14.77
C TRP A 415 -10.37 1.37 -15.87
N GLY A 416 -9.12 1.18 -15.48
CA GLY A 416 -7.99 0.89 -16.37
C GLY A 416 -7.57 -0.58 -16.37
N GLY A 417 -8.35 -1.45 -15.72
CA GLY A 417 -8.02 -2.87 -15.56
C GLY A 417 -7.13 -3.11 -14.35
N PHE A 418 -6.15 -3.99 -14.49
CA PHE A 418 -5.27 -4.39 -13.40
C PHE A 418 -3.90 -4.82 -13.92
N THR A 419 -2.90 -4.70 -13.06
CA THR A 419 -1.56 -5.29 -13.27
C THR A 419 -1.39 -6.51 -12.39
N VAL A 420 -0.60 -7.47 -12.87
CA VAL A 420 -0.21 -8.65 -12.11
C VAL A 420 1.31 -8.67 -12.00
N LYS A 421 1.81 -8.88 -10.78
CA LYS A 421 3.23 -9.17 -10.55
C LYS A 421 3.33 -10.52 -9.87
N VAL A 422 4.06 -11.44 -10.47
CA VAL A 422 4.31 -12.77 -9.88
C VAL A 422 5.58 -12.68 -9.06
N PHE A 423 5.50 -13.02 -7.79
CA PHE A 423 6.63 -12.97 -6.89
C PHE A 423 7.61 -14.12 -7.15
N GLN A 424 8.88 -13.86 -6.90
CA GLN A 424 9.93 -14.85 -6.80
C GLN A 424 10.31 -15.00 -5.32
N TYR A 425 10.29 -16.23 -4.82
CA TYR A 425 10.51 -16.55 -3.40
C TYR A 425 11.06 -17.96 -3.21
#